data_AF-A0A3P7MP68-F1
#
_entry.id   AF-A0A3P7MP68-F1
#
_cell.length_a   1.000
_cell.length_b   1.000
_cell.length_c   1.000
_cell.angle_alpha   90.00
_cell.angle_beta   90.00
_cell.angle_gamma   90.00
#
_symmetry.space_group_name_H-M   'P 1'
#
loop_
_entity.id
_entity.type
_entity.pdbx_description
1 polymer ?
#
loop_
_entity_poly.entity_id
_entity_poly.type
_entity_poly.pdbx_seq_one_letter_code
_entity_poly.pdbx_strand_id
1 'polypeptide(L)'
;MATRRYTDPVYLQFIWDALEAPTAGRPYTFECIFDFVRTEKDPKCNPGKLRQELANSVRDRCISVNGGQYRKTDWSDLPTKGKHDCSWSFRPCKVLHESSDGYEVICFDGRREREFIPSHSAVDMNFTASELGLRMTASLKKALEEAERYKKNQMLRSSGKE
;
A
#
# COMPACT_ATOMS: atom_id res chain seq x y z
N MET A 1 5.17 -13.62 -2.54
CA MET A 1 4.99 -12.70 -1.41
C MET A 1 4.14 -11.52 -1.79
N ALA A 2 3.63 -10.80 -0.80
CA ALA A 2 3.02 -9.50 -0.98
C ALA A 2 3.10 -8.62 0.27
N THR A 3 2.91 -7.32 0.08
CA THR A 3 2.83 -6.33 1.16
C THR A 3 1.40 -6.21 1.70
N ARG A 4 1.18 -6.15 3.02
CA ARG A 4 -0.14 -5.87 3.61
C ARG A 4 -0.19 -4.42 4.14
N ARG A 5 -1.07 -3.59 3.58
CA ARG A 5 -1.45 -2.29 4.18
C ARG A 5 -2.76 -2.41 4.95
N TYR A 6 -2.83 -1.75 6.10
CA TYR A 6 -4.03 -1.70 6.94
C TYR A 6 -4.99 -0.59 6.52
N THR A 7 -4.48 0.46 5.86
CA THR A 7 -5.28 1.62 5.43
C THR A 7 -6.02 1.31 4.14
N ASP A 8 -7.27 1.76 4.07
CA ASP A 8 -8.02 1.80 2.82
C ASP A 8 -7.35 2.76 1.82
N PRO A 9 -7.01 2.31 0.59
CA PRO A 9 -6.29 3.14 -0.39
C PRO A 9 -7.02 4.43 -0.77
N VAL A 10 -8.35 4.42 -0.77
CA VAL A 10 -9.14 5.61 -1.13
C VAL A 10 -9.04 6.64 -0.01
N TYR A 11 -9.20 6.19 1.24
CA TYR A 11 -9.04 7.06 2.40
C TYR A 11 -7.61 7.57 2.58
N LEU A 12 -6.60 6.75 2.26
CA LEU A 12 -5.21 7.21 2.26
C LEU A 12 -5.01 8.37 1.27
N GLN A 13 -5.57 8.26 0.07
CA GLN A 13 -5.51 9.34 -0.90
C GLN A 13 -6.24 10.60 -0.41
N PHE A 14 -7.41 10.45 0.22
CA PHE A 14 -8.14 11.59 0.79
C PHE A 14 -7.36 12.31 1.89
N ILE A 15 -6.72 11.54 2.79
CA ILE A 15 -5.85 12.06 3.84
C ILE A 15 -4.66 12.81 3.22
N TRP A 16 -4.05 12.25 2.18
CA TRP A 16 -2.95 12.88 1.48
C TRP A 16 -3.31 14.18 0.78
N ASP A 17 -4.44 14.21 0.09
CA ASP A 17 -4.95 15.42 -0.55
C ASP A 17 -5.21 16.50 0.51
N ALA A 18 -5.74 16.13 1.68
CA ALA A 18 -5.94 17.06 2.79
C ALA A 18 -4.62 17.62 3.33
N LEU A 19 -3.56 16.80 3.37
CA LEU A 19 -2.22 17.19 3.83
C LEU A 19 -1.44 18.04 2.82
N GLU A 20 -1.82 18.01 1.55
CA GLU A 20 -1.25 18.86 0.49
C GLU A 20 -2.09 20.11 0.22
N ALA A 21 -3.34 20.14 0.70
CA ALA A 21 -4.21 21.29 0.56
C ALA A 21 -3.58 22.52 1.25
N PRO A 22 -3.69 23.71 0.64
CA PRO A 22 -3.26 24.95 1.28
C PRO A 22 -4.02 25.18 2.59
N THR A 23 -3.30 25.18 3.72
CA THR A 23 -3.93 25.32 5.05
C THR A 23 -4.04 26.74 5.55
N ALA A 24 -3.61 27.75 4.79
CA ALA A 24 -3.52 29.15 5.25
C ALA A 24 -2.79 29.27 6.61
N GLY A 25 -1.76 28.45 6.85
CA GLY A 25 -1.00 28.41 8.09
C GLY A 25 -1.62 27.60 9.24
N ARG A 26 -2.75 26.92 9.01
CA ARG A 26 -3.32 26.01 10.02
C ARG A 26 -2.50 24.73 10.15
N PRO A 27 -2.32 24.21 11.37
CA PRO A 27 -1.72 22.90 11.57
C PRO A 27 -2.63 21.81 11.02
N TYR A 28 -2.04 20.79 10.39
CA TYR A 28 -2.76 19.61 9.89
C TYR A 28 -3.22 18.71 11.04
N THR A 29 -4.23 19.15 11.78
CA THR A 29 -4.84 18.40 12.89
C THR A 29 -5.91 17.45 12.37
N PHE A 30 -6.41 16.57 13.25
CA PHE A 30 -7.54 15.69 12.95
C PHE A 30 -8.72 16.48 12.39
N GLU A 31 -9.06 17.63 13.00
CA GLU A 31 -10.23 18.41 12.59
C GLU A 31 -10.07 19.03 11.20
N CYS A 32 -8.88 19.52 10.87
CA CYS A 32 -8.61 20.08 9.54
C CYS A 32 -8.73 19.01 8.45
N ILE A 33 -8.18 17.81 8.71
CA ILE A 33 -8.29 16.69 7.77
C ILE A 33 -9.75 16.24 7.67
N PHE A 34 -10.45 16.14 8.79
CA PHE A 34 -11.85 15.71 8.83
C PHE A 34 -12.76 16.66 8.04
N ASP A 35 -12.63 17.97 8.25
CA ASP A 35 -13.41 18.96 7.52
C ASP A 35 -13.12 18.93 6.02
N PHE A 36 -11.85 18.79 5.63
CA PHE A 36 -11.49 18.65 4.21
C PHE A 36 -12.10 17.38 3.60
N VAL A 37 -11.92 16.23 4.23
CA VAL A 37 -12.43 14.96 3.71
C VAL A 37 -13.95 15.01 3.57
N ARG A 38 -14.65 15.54 4.56
CA ARG A 38 -16.11 15.65 4.52
C ARG A 38 -16.61 16.64 3.48
N THR A 39 -15.89 17.73 3.24
CA THR A 39 -16.32 18.77 2.31
C THR A 39 -15.99 18.42 0.87
N GLU A 40 -14.79 17.90 0.61
CA GLU A 40 -14.23 17.78 -0.73
C GLU A 40 -14.21 16.35 -1.28
N LYS A 41 -14.31 15.31 -0.43
CA LYS A 41 -14.06 13.92 -0.82
C LYS A 41 -15.23 12.98 -0.53
N ASP A 42 -15.61 12.83 0.74
CA ASP A 42 -16.66 11.94 1.22
C ASP A 42 -17.54 12.64 2.26
N PRO A 43 -18.67 13.25 1.85
CA PRO A 43 -19.63 13.90 2.75
C PRO A 43 -20.24 13.00 3.82
N LYS A 44 -20.13 11.67 3.68
CA LYS A 44 -20.64 10.69 4.67
C LYS A 44 -19.55 10.22 5.63
N CYS A 45 -18.32 10.70 5.48
CA CYS A 45 -17.23 10.38 6.39
C CYS A 45 -17.60 10.77 7.82
N ASN A 46 -17.43 9.84 8.76
CA ASN A 46 -17.64 10.09 10.19
C ASN A 46 -16.31 10.08 10.95
N PRO A 47 -16.25 10.71 12.14
CA PRO A 47 -14.99 10.85 12.88
C PRO A 47 -14.36 9.51 13.25
N GLY A 48 -15.17 8.48 13.56
CA GLY A 48 -14.67 7.15 13.92
C GLY A 48 -13.94 6.49 12.75
N LYS A 49 -14.52 6.57 11.54
CA LYS A 49 -13.90 6.05 10.32
C LYS A 49 -12.57 6.75 10.04
N LEU A 50 -12.53 8.09 10.07
CA LEU A 50 -11.28 8.81 9.78
C LEU A 50 -10.21 8.55 10.83
N ARG A 51 -10.55 8.47 12.12
CA ARG A 51 -9.59 8.12 13.18
C ARG A 51 -8.95 6.76 12.93
N GLN A 52 -9.76 5.78 12.53
CA GLN A 52 -9.26 4.44 12.20
C GLN A 52 -8.30 4.48 11.01
N GLU A 53 -8.66 5.20 9.94
CA GLU A 53 -7.80 5.28 8.74
C GLU A 53 -6.52 6.07 8.98
N LEU A 54 -6.55 7.11 9.82
CA LEU A 54 -5.33 7.80 10.24
C LEU A 54 -4.42 6.90 11.08
N ALA A 55 -4.98 6.12 12.01
CA ALA A 55 -4.22 5.15 12.79
C ALA A 55 -3.60 4.06 11.89
N ASN A 56 -4.35 3.57 10.91
CA ASN A 56 -3.86 2.64 9.91
C ASN A 56 -2.74 3.28 9.06
N SER A 57 -2.90 4.55 8.67
CA SER A 57 -1.92 5.27 7.83
C SER A 57 -0.59 5.47 8.55
N VAL A 58 -0.65 5.73 9.87
CA VAL A 58 0.53 5.78 10.74
C VAL A 58 1.18 4.40 10.86
N ARG A 59 0.37 3.35 11.06
CA ARG A 59 0.86 1.97 11.12
C ARG A 59 1.55 1.54 9.83
N ASP A 60 1.00 1.94 8.69
CA ASP A 60 1.56 1.71 7.35
C ASP A 60 2.73 2.65 7.03
N ARG A 61 3.14 3.52 7.98
CA ARG A 61 4.21 4.54 7.84
C ARG A 61 4.02 5.53 6.69
N CYS A 62 2.79 5.64 6.18
CA CYS A 62 2.44 6.55 5.08
C CYS A 62 2.29 8.01 5.54
N ILE A 63 2.03 8.20 6.84
CA ILE A 63 2.02 9.50 7.52
C ILE A 63 2.66 9.35 8.90
N SER A 64 3.09 10.47 9.47
CA SER A 64 3.57 10.58 10.86
C SER A 64 2.69 11.54 11.65
N VAL A 65 2.72 11.40 12.98
CA VAL A 65 2.03 12.32 13.89
C VAL A 65 3.03 12.86 14.92
N ASN A 66 3.11 14.17 15.05
CA ASN A 66 3.94 14.85 16.05
C ASN A 66 3.16 16.01 16.68
N GLY A 67 3.03 16.02 18.01
CA GLY A 67 2.28 17.06 18.72
C GLY A 67 0.82 17.19 18.28
N GLY A 68 0.18 16.08 17.85
CA GLY A 68 -1.19 16.08 17.33
C GLY A 68 -1.33 16.60 15.89
N GLN A 69 -0.22 16.89 15.21
CA GLN A 69 -0.20 17.28 13.79
C GLN A 69 0.22 16.10 12.94
N TYR A 70 -0.56 15.84 11.90
CA TYR A 70 -0.27 14.83 10.90
C TYR A 70 0.60 15.41 9.79
N ARG A 71 1.55 14.63 9.31
CA ARG A 71 2.40 15.00 8.17
C ARG A 71 2.57 13.80 7.27
N LYS A 72 2.67 14.02 5.95
CA LYS A 72 3.19 12.98 5.07
C LYS A 72 4.60 12.63 5.56
N THR A 73 4.90 11.35 5.66
CA THR A 73 6.27 10.91 5.91
C THR A 73 7.10 11.31 4.70
N ASP A 74 8.29 11.90 4.92
CA ASP A 74 9.15 12.30 3.81
C ASP A 74 9.61 11.04 3.08
N TRP A 75 9.44 11.01 1.76
CA TRP A 75 9.67 9.81 0.95
C TRP A 75 11.14 9.41 0.90
N SER A 76 12.04 10.31 1.34
CA SER A 76 13.47 10.08 1.53
C SER A 76 13.81 9.22 2.76
N ASP A 77 12.91 9.14 3.75
CA ASP A 77 13.10 8.34 4.98
C ASP A 77 12.54 6.91 4.85
N LEU A 78 11.80 6.65 3.77
CA LEU A 78 11.47 5.29 3.33
C LEU A 78 12.65 4.78 2.50
N PRO A 79 13.05 3.49 2.62
CA PRO A 79 14.16 2.95 1.84
C PRO A 79 13.92 3.24 0.35
N THR A 80 14.70 4.17 -0.19
CA THR A 80 14.54 4.72 -1.52
C THR A 80 14.83 3.65 -2.57
N LYS A 81 13.80 3.19 -3.27
CA LYS A 81 13.82 2.86 -4.71
C LYS A 81 12.41 2.56 -5.20
N GLY A 82 11.85 3.50 -5.96
CA GLY A 82 10.59 3.34 -6.69
C GLY A 82 9.73 4.60 -6.65
N LYS A 83 9.97 5.52 -7.58
CA LYS A 83 9.01 6.59 -7.89
C LYS A 83 7.75 5.93 -8.50
N HIS A 84 6.58 6.14 -7.89
CA HIS A 84 5.23 5.71 -8.34
C HIS A 84 5.01 4.17 -8.16
N ASP A 85 3.90 3.55 -7.72
CA ASP A 85 2.47 3.88 -7.56
C ASP A 85 1.97 3.41 -6.18
N CYS A 86 1.44 4.31 -5.36
CA CYS A 86 0.83 3.96 -4.07
C CYS A 86 -0.66 3.56 -4.20
N SER A 87 -1.06 2.81 -5.23
CA SER A 87 -2.46 2.43 -5.41
C SER A 87 -2.82 1.03 -4.92
N TRP A 88 -1.92 0.33 -4.21
CA TRP A 88 -2.14 -1.07 -3.83
C TRP A 88 -1.78 -1.35 -2.37
N SER A 89 -2.79 -1.75 -1.58
CA SER A 89 -2.57 -2.37 -0.27
C SER A 89 -1.90 -3.75 -0.37
N PHE A 90 -1.78 -4.28 -1.59
CA PHE A 90 -1.28 -5.61 -1.92
C PHE A 90 -0.66 -5.67 -3.33
N ARG A 91 0.62 -6.03 -3.45
CA ARG A 91 1.29 -6.27 -4.73
C ARG A 91 1.81 -7.70 -4.78
N PRO A 92 1.34 -8.55 -5.71
CA PRO A 92 1.91 -9.87 -5.88
C PRO A 92 3.32 -9.77 -6.48
N CYS A 93 4.29 -10.45 -5.87
CA CYS A 93 5.69 -10.39 -6.31
C CYS A 93 6.35 -11.77 -6.44
N LYS A 94 7.31 -11.86 -7.37
CA LYS A 94 8.32 -12.91 -7.43
C LYS A 94 9.49 -12.55 -6.52
N VAL A 95 9.86 -13.47 -5.62
CA VAL A 95 11.11 -13.33 -4.83
C VAL A 95 12.31 -13.67 -5.71
N LEU A 96 13.32 -12.81 -5.68
CA LEU A 96 14.62 -13.01 -6.32
C LEU A 96 15.66 -13.47 -5.31
N HIS A 97 15.68 -12.84 -4.14
CA HIS A 97 16.61 -13.12 -3.06
C HIS A 97 15.92 -12.90 -1.71
N GLU A 98 16.33 -13.69 -0.72
CA GLU A 98 15.84 -13.64 0.66
C GLU A 98 17.02 -13.40 1.59
N SER A 99 16.80 -12.55 2.59
CA SER A 99 17.76 -12.16 3.63
C SER A 99 17.05 -12.13 5.00
N SER A 100 17.81 -11.94 6.08
CA SER A 100 17.23 -11.77 7.43
C SER A 100 16.25 -10.59 7.53
N ASP A 101 16.50 -9.55 6.74
CA ASP A 101 15.82 -8.26 6.88
C ASP A 101 14.60 -8.17 5.96
N GLY A 102 14.52 -9.06 4.98
CA GLY A 102 13.46 -9.06 3.97
C GLY A 102 13.91 -9.68 2.66
N TYR A 103 13.29 -9.20 1.58
CA TYR A 103 13.30 -9.88 0.30
C TYR A 103 13.52 -8.89 -0.84
N GLU A 104 14.40 -9.26 -1.76
CA GLU A 104 14.43 -8.62 -3.07
C GLU A 104 13.39 -9.29 -3.97
N VAL A 105 12.54 -8.48 -4.59
CA VAL A 105 11.42 -8.96 -5.38
C VAL A 105 11.30 -8.23 -6.71
N ILE A 106 10.54 -8.83 -7.62
CA ILE A 106 9.96 -8.14 -8.78
C ILE A 106 8.44 -8.24 -8.67
N CYS A 107 7.77 -7.10 -8.70
CA CYS A 107 6.32 -7.00 -8.67
C CYS A 107 5.69 -7.38 -10.03
N PHE A 108 4.55 -8.08 -10.00
CA PHE A 108 3.79 -8.45 -11.20
C PHE A 108 2.87 -7.30 -11.67
N ASP A 109 3.36 -6.07 -11.72
CA ASP A 109 2.54 -4.89 -12.07
C ASP A 109 2.87 -4.30 -13.46
N GLY A 110 3.64 -5.03 -14.26
CA GLY A 110 4.08 -4.63 -15.59
C GLY A 110 5.35 -3.78 -15.63
N ARG A 111 5.79 -3.20 -14.51
CA ARG A 111 7.02 -2.38 -14.44
C ARG A 111 8.28 -3.23 -14.35
N ARG A 112 8.16 -4.38 -13.67
CA ARG A 112 9.23 -5.36 -13.46
C ARG A 112 10.48 -4.80 -12.80
N GLU A 113 10.33 -3.75 -12.00
CA GLU A 113 11.41 -3.17 -11.21
C GLU A 113 11.77 -4.08 -10.04
N ARG A 114 13.05 -4.04 -9.64
CA ARG A 114 13.51 -4.71 -8.43
C ARG A 114 13.21 -3.83 -7.22
N GLU A 115 12.54 -4.41 -6.25
CA GLU A 115 12.16 -3.74 -5.01
C GLU A 115 12.63 -4.56 -3.81
N PHE A 116 12.97 -3.89 -2.70
CA PHE A 116 13.24 -4.55 -1.44
C PHE A 116 12.02 -4.44 -0.52
N ILE A 117 11.55 -5.57 0.00
CA ILE A 117 10.38 -5.66 0.87
C ILE A 117 10.83 -6.18 2.24
N PRO A 118 10.68 -5.41 3.33
CA PRO A 118 10.98 -5.86 4.67
C PRO A 118 10.18 -7.10 5.08
N SER A 119 10.78 -7.99 5.87
CA SER A 119 10.16 -9.26 6.27
C SER A 119 8.80 -9.10 6.97
N HIS A 120 8.66 -8.12 7.86
CA HIS A 120 7.40 -7.82 8.56
C HIS A 120 6.28 -7.29 7.64
N SER A 121 6.61 -6.85 6.43
CA SER A 121 5.65 -6.39 5.44
C SER A 121 5.22 -7.51 4.49
N ALA A 122 6.00 -8.60 4.43
CA ALA A 122 5.81 -9.69 3.49
C ALA A 122 4.83 -10.77 3.99
N VAL A 123 3.94 -11.23 3.12
CA VAL A 123 3.05 -12.38 3.37
C VAL A 123 3.07 -13.37 2.21
N ASP A 124 2.89 -14.66 2.52
CA ASP A 124 2.71 -15.71 1.52
C ASP A 124 1.41 -15.54 0.76
N MET A 125 1.45 -15.83 -0.54
CA MET A 125 0.31 -15.61 -1.44
C MET A 125 -0.62 -16.83 -1.44
N ASN A 126 -1.26 -17.06 -0.30
CA ASN A 126 -2.17 -18.19 -0.07
C ASN A 126 -3.65 -17.77 -0.01
N PHE A 127 -3.98 -16.58 -0.49
CA PHE A 127 -5.31 -15.99 -0.47
C PHE A 127 -5.64 -15.37 -1.84
N THR A 128 -6.92 -15.17 -2.07
CA THR A 128 -7.51 -14.46 -3.20
C THR A 128 -7.67 -12.97 -2.89
N ALA A 129 -7.78 -12.14 -3.91
CA ALA A 129 -8.02 -10.71 -3.71
C ALA A 129 -9.34 -10.42 -2.96
N SER A 130 -10.36 -11.27 -3.16
CA SER A 130 -11.64 -11.18 -2.47
C SER A 130 -11.51 -11.43 -0.96
N GLU A 131 -10.69 -12.41 -0.56
CA GLU A 131 -10.42 -12.71 0.86
C GLU A 131 -9.69 -11.57 1.58
N LEU A 132 -8.98 -10.72 0.83
CA LEU A 132 -8.34 -9.52 1.34
C LEU A 132 -9.25 -8.28 1.35
N GLY A 133 -10.52 -8.41 0.93
CA GLY A 133 -11.46 -7.29 0.82
C GLY A 133 -11.02 -6.24 -0.21
N LEU A 134 -10.15 -6.60 -1.16
CA LEU A 134 -9.60 -5.65 -2.12
C LEU A 134 -10.60 -5.40 -3.25
N ARG A 135 -10.76 -4.13 -3.63
CA ARG A 135 -11.46 -3.77 -4.86
C ARG A 135 -10.63 -4.27 -6.05
N MET A 136 -11.23 -5.14 -6.86
CA MET A 136 -10.62 -5.65 -8.08
C MET A 136 -10.56 -4.57 -9.17
N THR A 137 -9.44 -3.86 -9.31
CA THR A 137 -9.21 -2.98 -10.46
C THR A 137 -8.52 -3.73 -11.60
N ALA A 138 -8.53 -3.15 -12.81
CA ALA A 138 -7.91 -3.75 -13.99
C ALA A 138 -6.42 -4.07 -13.79
N SER A 139 -5.66 -3.23 -13.09
CA SER A 139 -4.22 -3.47 -12.89
C SER A 139 -3.95 -4.59 -11.89
N LEU A 140 -4.71 -4.69 -10.79
CA LEU A 140 -4.61 -5.83 -9.86
C LEU A 140 -5.04 -7.13 -10.52
N LYS A 141 -6.11 -7.10 -11.32
CA LYS A 141 -6.54 -8.28 -12.07
C LYS A 141 -5.41 -8.81 -12.96
N LYS A 142 -4.78 -7.92 -13.76
CA LYS A 142 -3.62 -8.29 -14.60
C LYS A 142 -2.45 -8.83 -13.78
N ALA A 143 -2.17 -8.21 -12.63
CA ALA A 143 -1.08 -8.63 -11.76
C ALA A 143 -1.28 -10.03 -11.18
N LEU A 144 -2.50 -10.34 -10.74
CA LEU A 144 -2.88 -11.66 -10.24
C LEU A 144 -2.85 -12.72 -11.35
N GLU A 145 -3.31 -12.38 -12.55
CA GLU A 145 -3.23 -13.27 -13.72
C GLU A 145 -1.77 -13.60 -14.09
N GLU A 146 -0.86 -12.62 -14.03
CA GLU A 146 0.57 -12.85 -14.25
C GLU A 146 1.20 -13.70 -13.14
N ALA A 147 0.84 -13.46 -11.88
CA ALA A 147 1.30 -14.26 -10.74
C ALA A 147 0.84 -15.73 -10.84
N GLU A 148 -0.42 -15.97 -11.20
CA GLU A 148 -0.96 -17.33 -11.40
C GLU A 148 -0.30 -18.06 -12.58
N ARG A 149 -0.09 -17.36 -13.69
CA ARG A 149 0.66 -17.90 -14.83
C ARG A 149 2.09 -18.25 -14.45
N TYR A 150 2.76 -17.39 -13.69
CA TYR A 150 4.10 -17.69 -13.17
C TYR A 150 4.10 -18.94 -12.28
N LYS A 151 3.14 -19.04 -11.34
CA LYS A 151 2.99 -20.19 -10.44
C LYS A 151 2.81 -21.50 -11.22
N LYS A 152 1.92 -21.52 -12.23
CA LYS A 152 1.72 -22.68 -13.12
C LYS A 152 3.00 -23.06 -13.86
N ASN A 153 3.73 -22.09 -14.39
CA ASN A 153 5.00 -22.35 -15.10
C ASN A 153 6.08 -22.92 -14.17
N GLN A 154 6.12 -22.48 -12.91
CA GLN A 154 7.04 -23.07 -11.92
C GLN A 154 6.68 -24.51 -11.60
N MET A 155 5.39 -24.82 -11.42
CA MET A 155 4.93 -26.19 -11.19
C MET A 155 5.32 -27.12 -12.35
N LEU A 156 5.08 -26.68 -13.60
CA LEU A 156 5.46 -27.44 -14.80
C LEU A 156 6.97 -27.69 -14.89
N ARG A 157 7.78 -26.71 -14.50
CA ARG A 157 9.24 -26.83 -14.47
C ARG A 157 9.74 -27.74 -13.35
N SER A 158 9.06 -27.78 -12.21
CA SER A 158 9.39 -28.71 -11.13
C SER A 158 8.95 -30.14 -11.44
N SER A 159 7.86 -30.33 -12.18
CA SER A 159 7.37 -31.66 -12.59
C SER A 159 8.08 -32.24 -13.81
N GLY A 160 8.87 -31.44 -14.53
CA GLY A 160 9.68 -31.84 -15.68
C GLY A 160 11.17 -32.00 -15.35
N LYS A 161 11.54 -32.00 -14.08
CA LYS A 161 12.86 -32.42 -13.61
C LYS A 161 12.74 -33.85 -13.08
N GLU A 162 13.06 -34.80 -13.95
CA GLU A 162 13.63 -36.10 -13.53
C GLU A 162 14.97 -35.88 -12.82
#